data_AF-A0A963I8K1-F1
#
_entry.id   AF-A0A963I8K1-F1
#
_cell.length_a   1.000
_cell.length_b   1.000
_cell.length_c   1.000
_cell.angle_alpha   90.00
_cell.angle_beta   90.00
_cell.angle_gamma   90.00
#
_symmetry.space_group_name_H-M   'P 1'
#
loop_
_entity.id
_entity.type
_entity.pdbx_description
1 polymer ?
#
loop_
_entity_poly.entity_id
_entity_poly.type
_entity_poly.pdbx_seq_one_letter_code
_entity_poly.pdbx_strand_id
1 'polypeptide(L)'
;MTPTDSSIHEKFGTVLGMAPGNVPVYSCDYPSADPAEYPGRSSYRSELDGEYMGYKWQCVELARRWLYLNHGYVFDDVPMAYDIFRLRSVRVVKSGARLPLHAFHNGSPRHPQPGCLLIWNEGGEFHVTGHVAIVVEVLPDRVRIVEQNVGMHRWPAGQHWSRELPARTDAADGYWIQATLPGASILGWMLQTNDASHAVAHEPVDRRLFDIHAARLPQRGQHLTPWLDPRGDDEAAFVAAMGGHKLTEAVDDQYRYFRLSDTALDELRRATNELHAMFMHATQAVLNDDGLLARFNIPPVLWPRLRASWDKRRGQMITGRFDFSVSAQGVKVYEYNADSASCHMETGKVQARWAAHFGCTEGVCPGDDLFDSLVDAWRGAGVDGVLHILYDRDMEEAYHARYMKAAAEAAGLTCKMIRGLAGLDWNAAGEVVDADGQPIRWVWKTWAWETALDQLRAECDADDRAPPLLASDAPRAAAPRLA
;
A
#
# COMPACT_ATOMS: atom_id res chain seq x y z
N MET A 1 30.44 23.63 25.57
CA MET A 1 30.24 22.18 25.35
C MET A 1 29.84 22.00 23.91
N THR A 2 30.67 21.30 23.15
CA THR A 2 30.50 20.96 21.74
C THR A 2 29.21 20.15 21.54
N PRO A 3 28.49 20.34 20.42
CA PRO A 3 27.38 19.45 20.07
C PRO A 3 27.97 18.07 19.80
N THR A 4 27.56 17.08 20.60
CA THR A 4 27.87 15.68 20.34
C THR A 4 27.26 15.28 19.01
N ASP A 5 28.14 14.82 18.11
CA ASP A 5 27.85 14.18 16.85
C ASP A 5 26.74 13.12 17.02
N SER A 6 25.55 13.39 16.47
CA SER A 6 24.35 12.54 16.60
C SER A 6 24.10 11.67 15.38
N SER A 7 25.12 11.45 14.54
CA SER A 7 24.94 10.87 13.21
C SER A 7 25.02 9.34 13.10
N ILE A 8 25.08 8.59 14.21
CA ILE A 8 25.15 7.12 14.16
C ILE A 8 23.78 6.52 14.43
N HIS A 9 23.08 6.14 13.35
CA HIS A 9 21.94 5.23 13.42
C HIS A 9 22.45 3.80 13.71
N GLU A 10 21.84 3.14 14.68
CA GLU A 10 22.10 1.73 14.94
C GLU A 10 21.50 0.86 13.85
N LYS A 11 22.18 -0.25 13.54
CA LYS A 11 21.72 -1.18 12.52
C LYS A 11 20.34 -1.73 12.83
N PHE A 12 19.56 -2.03 11.80
CA PHE A 12 18.28 -2.71 11.91
C PHE A 12 18.33 -3.88 12.89
N GLY A 13 17.33 -3.98 13.77
CA GLY A 13 17.25 -5.07 14.76
C GLY A 13 18.16 -4.92 15.97
N THR A 14 19.01 -3.89 16.03
CA THR A 14 19.76 -3.56 17.25
C THR A 14 18.80 -3.12 18.35
N VAL A 15 18.95 -3.67 19.56
CA VAL A 15 18.22 -3.18 20.74
C VAL A 15 18.73 -1.80 21.11
N LEU A 16 17.83 -0.81 21.05
CA LEU A 16 18.08 0.57 21.42
C LEU A 16 17.92 0.80 22.92
N GLY A 17 16.95 0.10 23.53
CA GLY A 17 16.68 0.21 24.95
C GLY A 17 15.53 -0.70 25.39
N MET A 18 15.18 -0.61 26.67
CA MET A 18 14.14 -1.43 27.29
C MET A 18 13.02 -0.54 27.81
N ALA A 19 11.83 -0.68 27.24
CA ALA A 19 10.62 -0.06 27.76
C ALA A 19 10.15 -0.77 29.05
N PRO A 20 9.28 -0.12 29.86
CA PRO A 20 8.68 -0.75 31.05
C PRO A 20 8.03 -2.09 30.72
N GLY A 21 8.13 -3.03 31.66
CA GLY A 21 7.74 -4.43 31.43
C GLY A 21 8.80 -5.28 30.73
N ASN A 22 10.05 -4.79 30.65
CA ASN A 22 11.14 -5.45 29.93
C ASN A 22 10.83 -5.70 28.45
N VAL A 23 10.19 -4.72 27.79
CA VAL A 23 9.87 -4.81 26.37
C VAL A 23 11.00 -4.14 25.57
N PRO A 24 11.77 -4.89 24.75
CA PRO A 24 12.86 -4.31 23.97
C PRO A 24 12.34 -3.39 22.86
N VAL A 25 13.05 -2.29 22.62
CA VAL A 25 12.84 -1.38 21.49
C VAL A 25 13.99 -1.55 20.51
N TYR A 26 13.67 -1.77 19.23
CA TYR A 26 14.64 -2.07 18.20
C TYR A 26 14.81 -0.94 17.18
N SER A 27 16.00 -0.84 16.59
CA SER A 27 16.23 0.02 15.42
C SER A 27 15.44 -0.48 14.22
N CYS A 28 14.78 0.44 13.52
CA CYS A 28 14.00 0.18 12.31
C CYS A 28 14.69 0.75 11.05
N ASP A 29 16.01 0.82 11.04
CA ASP A 29 16.80 1.29 9.89
C ASP A 29 16.86 0.26 8.76
N TYR A 30 15.79 0.09 7.98
CA TYR A 30 15.71 -0.94 6.92
C TYR A 30 16.91 -1.01 5.97
N PRO A 31 17.53 0.10 5.52
CA PRO A 31 18.71 0.05 4.66
C PRO A 31 19.90 -0.71 5.25
N SER A 32 20.01 -0.83 6.57
CA SER A 32 21.09 -1.56 7.25
C SER A 32 20.73 -3.00 7.65
N ALA A 33 19.56 -3.50 7.26
CA ALA A 33 19.16 -4.88 7.52
C ALA A 33 20.12 -5.87 6.85
N ASP A 34 20.61 -6.85 7.61
CA ASP A 34 21.49 -7.91 7.11
C ASP A 34 20.70 -8.88 6.23
N PRO A 35 20.98 -9.00 4.91
CA PRO A 35 20.28 -9.92 4.03
C PRO A 35 20.42 -11.40 4.43
N ALA A 36 21.45 -11.77 5.20
CA ALA A 36 21.62 -13.13 5.69
C ALA A 36 20.66 -13.45 6.85
N GLU A 37 20.37 -12.47 7.70
CA GLU A 37 19.39 -12.60 8.80
C GLU A 37 17.96 -12.36 8.33
N TYR A 38 17.80 -11.46 7.34
CA TYR A 38 16.52 -11.04 6.79
C TYR A 38 16.37 -11.34 5.28
N PRO A 39 16.42 -12.62 4.85
CA PRO A 39 16.50 -13.00 3.44
C PRO A 39 15.21 -12.77 2.64
N GLY A 40 14.08 -12.53 3.29
CA GLY A 40 12.77 -12.46 2.63
C GLY A 40 11.65 -11.97 3.53
N ARG A 41 10.46 -11.75 2.96
CA ARG A 41 9.28 -11.19 3.63
C ARG A 41 8.98 -11.87 4.97
N SER A 42 9.10 -13.19 5.02
CA SER A 42 8.83 -13.99 6.22
C SER A 42 9.70 -13.59 7.42
N SER A 43 10.99 -13.33 7.21
CA SER A 43 11.95 -12.94 8.27
C SER A 43 11.64 -11.58 8.93
N TYR A 44 10.91 -10.69 8.24
CA TYR A 44 10.48 -9.40 8.77
C TYR A 44 9.19 -9.47 9.58
N ARG A 45 8.52 -10.62 9.67
CA ARG A 45 7.36 -10.80 10.55
C ARG A 45 7.84 -10.97 11.98
N SER A 46 7.25 -10.22 12.90
CA SER A 46 7.41 -10.39 14.34
C SER A 46 6.24 -11.21 14.86
N GLU A 47 6.52 -12.35 15.48
CA GLU A 47 5.53 -13.26 16.05
C GLU A 47 5.98 -13.69 17.45
N LEU A 48 5.03 -13.73 18.40
CA LEU A 48 5.25 -14.19 19.77
C LEU A 48 4.15 -15.17 20.14
N ASP A 49 4.51 -16.38 20.58
CA ASP A 49 3.56 -17.44 20.95
C ASP A 49 2.48 -17.72 19.89
N GLY A 50 2.85 -17.62 18.60
CA GLY A 50 1.94 -17.80 17.46
C GLY A 50 1.05 -16.60 17.15
N GLU A 51 1.16 -15.49 17.89
CA GLU A 51 0.45 -14.24 17.63
C GLU A 51 1.32 -13.28 16.82
N TYR A 52 0.76 -12.70 15.76
CA TYR A 52 1.43 -11.74 14.91
C TYR A 52 1.49 -10.36 15.59
N MET A 53 2.71 -9.88 15.85
CA MET A 53 2.94 -8.58 16.48
C MET A 53 2.98 -7.46 15.43
N GLY A 54 3.46 -7.73 14.23
CA GLY A 54 3.61 -6.74 13.16
C GLY A 54 4.88 -6.95 12.35
N TYR A 55 5.20 -5.98 11.49
CA TYR A 55 6.48 -5.99 10.77
C TYR A 55 7.59 -5.42 11.65
N LYS A 56 8.71 -6.14 11.72
CA LYS A 56 9.95 -5.67 12.34
C LYS A 56 10.45 -4.41 11.62
N TRP A 57 10.79 -3.31 12.30
CA TRP A 57 10.49 -2.97 13.69
C TRP A 57 9.64 -1.69 13.71
N GLN A 58 8.45 -1.79 13.12
CA GLN A 58 7.51 -0.68 12.96
C GLN A 58 6.93 -0.21 14.29
N CYS A 59 6.35 1.00 14.30
CA CYS A 59 5.68 1.57 15.47
C CYS A 59 4.48 0.71 15.93
N VAL A 60 3.67 0.24 14.99
CA VAL A 60 2.52 -0.65 15.24
C VAL A 60 2.98 -1.98 15.86
N GLU A 61 4.14 -2.50 15.43
CA GLU A 61 4.72 -3.73 15.98
C GLU A 61 5.07 -3.58 17.46
N LEU A 62 5.74 -2.48 17.84
CA LEU A 62 6.04 -2.21 19.25
C LEU A 62 4.77 -2.06 20.06
N ALA A 63 3.81 -1.25 19.57
CA ALA A 63 2.58 -0.96 20.29
C ALA A 63 1.80 -2.25 20.59
N ARG A 64 1.65 -3.13 19.59
CA ARG A 64 0.99 -4.42 19.76
C ARG A 64 1.76 -5.34 20.71
N ARG A 65 3.08 -5.47 20.52
CA ARG A 65 3.94 -6.30 21.37
C ARG A 65 3.97 -5.83 22.82
N TRP A 66 3.97 -4.52 23.06
CA TRP A 66 3.95 -3.95 24.40
C TRP A 66 2.65 -4.28 25.13
N LEU A 67 1.49 -4.12 24.46
CA LEU A 67 0.19 -4.50 25.04
C LEU A 67 0.09 -6.01 25.29
N TYR A 68 0.62 -6.82 24.37
CA TYR A 68 0.65 -8.27 24.53
C TYR A 68 1.46 -8.70 25.77
N LEU A 69 2.70 -8.21 25.89
CA LEU A 69 3.60 -8.60 26.97
C LEU A 69 3.15 -8.08 28.34
N ASN A 70 2.59 -6.86 28.41
CA ASN A 70 2.19 -6.25 29.68
C ASN A 70 0.76 -6.58 30.11
N HIS A 71 -0.15 -6.83 29.16
CA HIS A 71 -1.57 -6.98 29.45
C HIS A 71 -2.22 -8.24 28.85
N GLY A 72 -1.54 -8.97 27.97
CA GLY A 72 -2.06 -10.21 27.38
C GLY A 72 -3.16 -10.02 26.32
N TYR A 73 -3.31 -8.80 25.78
CA TYR A 73 -4.25 -8.50 24.70
C TYR A 73 -3.57 -7.76 23.54
N VAL A 74 -4.20 -7.79 22.37
CA VAL A 74 -3.75 -7.12 21.15
C VAL A 74 -4.90 -6.34 20.49
N PHE A 75 -4.58 -5.28 19.77
CA PHE A 75 -5.53 -4.64 18.85
C PHE A 75 -5.51 -5.33 17.48
N ASP A 76 -6.61 -5.22 16.73
CA ASP A 76 -6.77 -5.84 15.41
C ASP A 76 -5.72 -5.33 14.40
N ASP A 77 -5.60 -5.99 13.24
CA ASP A 77 -4.74 -5.48 12.18
C ASP A 77 -5.28 -4.16 11.62
N VAL A 78 -4.35 -3.22 11.42
CA VAL A 78 -4.61 -1.89 10.89
C VAL A 78 -3.67 -1.65 9.72
N PRO A 79 -4.12 -1.01 8.63
CA PRO A 79 -3.24 -0.74 7.51
C PRO A 79 -2.27 0.41 7.83
N MET A 80 -2.75 1.48 8.47
CA MET A 80 -1.94 2.60 8.93
C MET A 80 -2.04 2.78 10.45
N ALA A 81 -1.04 3.41 11.07
CA ALA A 81 -0.99 3.58 12.52
C ALA A 81 -2.10 4.51 13.03
N TYR A 82 -2.52 5.52 12.24
CA TYR A 82 -3.62 6.41 12.62
C TYR A 82 -4.97 5.68 12.74
N ASP A 83 -5.17 4.57 12.00
CA ASP A 83 -6.42 3.79 12.03
C ASP A 83 -6.68 3.14 13.39
N ILE A 84 -5.63 2.99 14.21
CA ILE A 84 -5.76 2.51 15.60
C ILE A 84 -6.77 3.36 16.36
N PHE A 85 -6.80 4.68 16.14
CA PHE A 85 -7.72 5.62 16.80
C PHE A 85 -9.21 5.31 16.53
N ARG A 86 -9.51 4.51 15.50
CA ARG A 86 -10.86 4.06 15.14
C ARG A 86 -11.24 2.69 15.71
N LEU A 87 -10.34 2.01 16.43
CA LEU A 87 -10.66 0.73 17.05
C LEU A 87 -11.51 0.91 18.32
N ARG A 88 -12.36 -0.09 18.59
CA ARG A 88 -13.30 -0.09 19.75
C ARG A 88 -13.02 -1.17 20.76
N SER A 89 -12.14 -2.10 20.40
CA SER A 89 -11.85 -3.22 21.25
C SER A 89 -10.44 -3.73 21.04
N VAL A 90 -9.95 -4.42 22.05
CA VAL A 90 -8.78 -5.28 21.98
C VAL A 90 -9.21 -6.72 22.22
N ARG A 91 -8.50 -7.66 21.63
CA ARG A 91 -8.71 -9.10 21.82
C ARG A 91 -7.73 -9.62 22.87
N VAL A 92 -8.25 -10.23 23.93
CA VAL A 92 -7.47 -11.01 24.89
C VAL A 92 -6.99 -12.29 24.20
N VAL A 93 -5.68 -12.49 24.11
CA VAL A 93 -5.10 -13.59 23.32
C VAL A 93 -5.54 -14.96 23.84
N LYS A 94 -5.47 -15.17 25.16
CA LYS A 94 -5.73 -16.47 25.78
C LYS A 94 -7.19 -16.94 25.66
N SER A 95 -8.15 -16.02 25.66
CA SER A 95 -9.58 -16.35 25.72
C SER A 95 -10.36 -15.95 24.47
N GLY A 96 -9.79 -15.11 23.60
CA GLY A 96 -10.50 -14.48 22.49
C GLY A 96 -11.51 -13.40 22.91
N ALA A 97 -11.65 -13.12 24.21
CA ALA A 97 -12.58 -12.12 24.71
C ALA A 97 -12.23 -10.71 24.21
N ARG A 98 -13.26 -9.91 23.93
CA ARG A 98 -13.11 -8.52 23.47
C ARG A 98 -13.28 -7.58 24.66
N LEU A 99 -12.29 -6.73 24.92
CA LEU A 99 -12.35 -5.68 25.93
C LEU A 99 -12.57 -4.32 25.27
N PRO A 100 -13.34 -3.40 25.86
CA PRO A 100 -13.57 -2.08 25.30
C PRO A 100 -12.28 -1.25 25.26
N LEU A 101 -12.10 -0.54 24.15
CA LEU A 101 -11.02 0.40 23.88
C LEU A 101 -11.65 1.73 23.45
N HIS A 102 -11.32 2.81 24.15
CA HIS A 102 -11.88 4.13 23.91
C HIS A 102 -10.80 5.11 23.46
N ALA A 103 -11.11 5.91 22.45
CA ALA A 103 -10.28 7.02 21.99
C ALA A 103 -10.65 8.31 22.72
N PHE A 104 -9.68 9.19 22.91
CA PHE A 104 -9.84 10.50 23.54
C PHE A 104 -9.03 11.51 22.73
N HIS A 105 -9.68 12.57 22.24
CA HIS A 105 -8.98 13.61 21.48
C HIS A 105 -7.92 14.30 22.33
N ASN A 106 -6.85 14.75 21.68
CA ASN A 106 -5.87 15.63 22.32
C ASN A 106 -6.58 16.88 22.87
N GLY A 107 -6.33 17.21 24.15
CA GLY A 107 -7.11 18.21 24.87
C GLY A 107 -8.33 17.67 25.64
N SER A 108 -8.54 16.35 25.69
CA SER A 108 -9.66 15.76 26.43
C SER A 108 -9.53 15.94 27.95
N PRO A 109 -10.65 16.12 28.69
CA PRO A 109 -10.69 16.05 30.15
C PRO A 109 -10.35 14.66 30.71
N ARG A 110 -10.42 13.60 29.90
CA ARG A 110 -9.94 12.28 30.30
C ARG A 110 -8.44 12.19 30.05
N HIS A 111 -7.64 12.56 31.03
CA HIS A 111 -6.17 12.59 30.92
C HIS A 111 -5.58 11.23 30.46
N PRO A 112 -4.45 11.24 29.73
CA PRO A 112 -3.73 10.01 29.38
C PRO A 112 -3.25 9.29 30.65
N GLN A 113 -3.03 7.98 30.54
CA GLN A 113 -2.53 7.15 31.65
C GLN A 113 -1.34 6.32 31.17
N PRO A 114 -0.36 6.01 32.04
CA PRO A 114 0.69 5.05 31.69
C PRO A 114 0.10 3.75 31.14
N GLY A 115 0.65 3.31 30.01
CA GLY A 115 0.20 2.16 29.22
C GLY A 115 -0.82 2.50 28.11
N CYS A 116 -1.28 3.74 27.99
CA CYS A 116 -2.18 4.12 26.91
C CYS A 116 -1.45 4.24 25.57
N LEU A 117 -2.18 3.98 24.48
CA LEU A 117 -1.70 4.25 23.13
C LEU A 117 -1.78 5.76 22.86
N LEU A 118 -0.76 6.34 22.23
CA LEU A 118 -0.76 7.73 21.73
C LEU A 118 -0.68 7.70 20.22
N ILE A 119 -1.64 8.33 19.53
CA ILE A 119 -1.82 8.22 18.08
C ILE A 119 -1.58 9.57 17.40
N TRP A 120 -0.78 9.56 16.34
CA TRP A 120 -0.63 10.67 15.40
C TRP A 120 -1.43 10.42 14.13
N ASN A 121 -1.96 11.50 13.56
CA ASN A 121 -2.56 11.47 12.24
C ASN A 121 -1.49 11.36 11.15
N GLU A 122 -1.91 11.05 9.93
CA GLU A 122 -1.06 11.32 8.77
C GLU A 122 -0.76 12.82 8.63
N GLY A 123 0.47 13.14 8.23
CA GLY A 123 0.93 14.51 8.00
C GLY A 123 2.35 14.78 8.49
N GLY A 124 3.03 15.73 7.86
CA GLY A 124 4.41 16.12 8.20
C GLY A 124 5.38 14.93 8.14
N GLU A 125 6.16 14.73 9.20
CA GLU A 125 7.07 13.59 9.34
C GLU A 125 6.37 12.22 9.16
N PHE A 126 5.05 12.16 9.39
CA PHE A 126 4.24 10.95 9.31
C PHE A 126 3.24 10.98 8.14
N HIS A 127 3.58 11.66 7.03
CA HIS A 127 2.67 11.97 5.91
C HIS A 127 1.87 10.80 5.29
N VAL A 128 2.33 9.54 5.41
CA VAL A 128 1.60 8.38 4.86
C VAL A 128 0.94 7.52 5.94
N THR A 129 1.66 7.27 7.04
CA THR A 129 1.33 6.16 7.94
C THR A 129 0.72 6.60 9.25
N GLY A 130 0.81 7.89 9.58
CA GLY A 130 0.63 8.35 10.96
C GLY A 130 1.68 7.73 11.89
N HIS A 131 1.39 7.70 13.19
CA HIS A 131 2.29 7.08 14.15
C HIS A 131 1.57 6.58 15.40
N VAL A 132 2.17 5.61 16.10
CA VAL A 132 1.70 5.14 17.40
C VAL A 132 2.86 4.97 18.37
N ALA A 133 2.67 5.43 19.60
CA ALA A 133 3.57 5.23 20.73
C ALA A 133 2.80 4.73 21.96
N ILE A 134 3.52 4.26 22.98
CA ILE A 134 2.94 3.99 24.30
C ILE A 134 3.36 5.11 25.26
N VAL A 135 2.41 5.70 25.97
CA VAL A 135 2.71 6.62 27.09
C VAL A 135 3.17 5.79 28.28
N VAL A 136 4.37 6.05 28.80
CA VAL A 136 4.93 5.30 29.95
C VAL A 136 4.97 6.10 31.23
N GLU A 137 4.91 7.43 31.14
CA GLU A 137 4.83 8.32 32.30
C GLU A 137 4.09 9.60 31.92
N VAL A 138 3.23 10.09 32.82
CA VAL A 138 2.47 11.33 32.66
C VAL A 138 2.92 12.29 33.76
N LEU A 139 3.52 13.41 33.37
CA LEU A 139 4.05 14.44 34.26
C LEU A 139 3.23 15.74 34.09
N PRO A 140 3.38 16.73 34.99
CA PRO A 140 2.62 17.99 34.91
C PRO A 140 2.86 18.80 33.64
N ASP A 141 4.07 18.73 33.08
CA ASP A 141 4.53 19.56 31.96
C ASP A 141 4.93 18.74 30.72
N ARG A 142 4.85 17.41 30.78
CA ARG A 142 5.24 16.50 29.70
C ARG A 142 4.70 15.10 29.87
N VAL A 143 4.79 14.30 28.81
CA VAL A 143 4.66 12.84 28.86
C VAL A 143 5.96 12.19 28.40
N ARG A 144 6.29 11.02 28.95
CA ARG A 144 7.32 10.13 28.41
C ARG A 144 6.66 9.04 27.61
N ILE A 145 7.21 8.76 26.44
CA ILE A 145 6.69 7.75 25.53
C ILE A 145 7.76 6.73 25.16
N VAL A 146 7.32 5.54 24.73
CA VAL A 146 8.17 4.57 24.01
C VAL A 146 7.58 4.33 22.64
N GLU A 147 8.44 4.33 21.64
CA GLU A 147 8.08 4.12 20.24
C GLU A 147 9.21 3.44 19.47
N GLN A 148 8.88 2.90 18.30
CA GLN A 148 9.82 2.42 17.29
C GLN A 148 9.62 3.21 16.00
N ASN A 149 10.60 3.18 15.09
CA ASN A 149 10.53 3.84 13.79
C ASN A 149 10.49 5.39 13.87
N VAL A 150 11.24 5.97 14.82
CA VAL A 150 11.50 7.42 14.91
C VAL A 150 12.98 7.65 15.26
N GLY A 151 13.36 7.38 16.51
CA GLY A 151 14.76 7.45 16.95
C GLY A 151 15.49 6.12 16.73
N MET A 152 16.69 6.16 16.17
CA MET A 152 17.49 4.96 15.84
C MET A 152 18.79 4.85 16.67
N HIS A 153 18.88 5.56 17.80
CA HIS A 153 20.06 5.55 18.67
C HIS A 153 19.78 4.81 19.98
N ARG A 154 20.82 4.24 20.58
CA ARG A 154 20.72 3.61 21.90
C ARG A 154 20.35 4.64 22.96
N TRP A 155 19.48 4.24 23.87
CA TRP A 155 19.07 5.08 24.98
C TRP A 155 20.20 5.16 26.02
N PRO A 156 20.34 6.30 26.72
CA PRO A 156 21.21 6.41 27.88
C PRO A 156 20.94 5.32 28.93
N ALA A 157 21.98 4.92 29.66
CA ALA A 157 21.83 3.92 30.72
C ALA A 157 20.79 4.36 31.77
N GLY A 158 19.86 3.47 32.09
CA GLY A 158 18.76 3.74 33.04
C GLY A 158 17.56 4.49 32.44
N GLN A 159 17.60 4.88 31.16
CA GLN A 159 16.46 5.45 30.47
C GLN A 159 15.52 4.35 29.94
N HIS A 160 14.22 4.53 30.15
CA HIS A 160 13.16 3.58 29.76
C HIS A 160 12.09 4.22 28.86
N TRP A 161 12.43 5.32 28.17
CA TRP A 161 11.56 6.06 27.25
C TRP A 161 12.34 6.50 26.01
N SER A 162 11.68 6.63 24.85
CA SER A 162 12.29 7.12 23.61
C SER A 162 12.33 8.64 23.56
N ARG A 163 11.23 9.30 23.92
CA ARG A 163 11.08 10.77 23.86
C ARG A 163 10.27 11.30 25.02
N GLU A 164 10.49 12.59 25.30
CA GLU A 164 9.60 13.41 26.13
C GLU A 164 8.84 14.36 25.20
N LEU A 165 7.52 14.44 25.38
CA LEU A 165 6.65 15.37 24.66
C LEU A 165 6.12 16.42 25.63
N PRO A 166 6.28 17.72 25.37
CA PRO A 166 5.70 18.76 26.20
C PRO A 166 4.19 18.59 26.31
N ALA A 167 3.65 18.85 27.49
CA ALA A 167 2.23 18.77 27.76
C ALA A 167 1.78 19.88 28.70
N ARG A 168 0.49 20.19 28.68
CA ARG A 168 -0.12 21.17 29.59
C ARG A 168 -1.58 20.81 29.85
N THR A 169 -2.08 21.17 31.02
CA THR A 169 -3.50 21.15 31.32
C THR A 169 -4.08 22.55 31.16
N ASP A 170 -5.18 22.69 30.42
CA ASP A 170 -5.87 23.97 30.27
C ASP A 170 -6.84 24.26 31.43
N ALA A 171 -7.49 25.43 31.39
CA ALA A 171 -8.41 25.85 32.45
C ALA A 171 -9.70 25.03 32.54
N ALA A 172 -10.03 24.23 31.51
CA ALA A 172 -11.18 23.33 31.45
C ALA A 172 -10.80 21.88 31.80
N ASP A 173 -9.62 21.67 32.38
CA ASP A 173 -9.03 20.36 32.69
C ASP A 173 -8.68 19.51 31.46
N GLY A 174 -8.62 20.12 30.28
CA GLY A 174 -8.17 19.46 29.06
C GLY A 174 -6.67 19.23 29.04
N TYR A 175 -6.22 17.99 28.85
CA TYR A 175 -4.80 17.64 28.78
C TYR A 175 -4.29 17.69 27.34
N TRP A 176 -3.34 18.58 27.05
CA TRP A 176 -2.80 18.78 25.71
C TRP A 176 -1.37 18.29 25.61
N ILE A 177 -1.10 17.37 24.68
CA ILE A 177 0.25 16.90 24.33
C ILE A 177 0.68 17.58 23.04
N GLN A 178 1.89 18.12 23.02
CA GLN A 178 2.45 18.79 21.85
C GLN A 178 3.29 17.81 21.01
N ALA A 179 3.00 17.74 19.71
CA ALA A 179 3.88 17.06 18.76
C ALA A 179 5.18 17.85 18.60
N THR A 180 6.32 17.14 18.63
CA THR A 180 7.65 17.75 18.53
C THR A 180 8.30 17.62 17.15
N LEU A 181 7.74 16.78 16.27
CA LEU A 181 8.24 16.59 14.92
C LEU A 181 7.55 17.53 13.93
N PRO A 182 8.25 18.03 12.90
CA PRO A 182 7.69 18.99 11.95
C PRO A 182 6.43 18.48 11.25
N GLY A 183 5.37 19.28 11.26
CA GLY A 183 4.10 18.99 10.59
C GLY A 183 3.30 17.81 11.14
N ALA A 184 3.79 17.12 12.17
CA ALA A 184 3.09 16.00 12.79
C ALA A 184 1.93 16.51 13.67
N SER A 185 0.81 15.80 13.67
CA SER A 185 -0.36 16.13 14.49
C SER A 185 -0.80 14.93 15.34
N ILE A 186 -1.08 15.17 16.62
CA ILE A 186 -1.56 14.13 17.55
C ILE A 186 -3.09 14.12 17.50
N LEU A 187 -3.67 12.96 17.17
CA LEU A 187 -5.13 12.75 17.25
C LEU A 187 -5.58 12.70 18.71
N GLY A 188 -4.82 11.99 19.54
CA GLY A 188 -5.09 11.80 20.96
C GLY A 188 -4.57 10.45 21.46
N TRP A 189 -5.17 9.93 22.53
CA TRP A 189 -4.78 8.66 23.14
C TRP A 189 -5.94 7.66 23.21
N MET A 190 -5.60 6.40 23.42
CA MET A 190 -6.59 5.34 23.63
C MET A 190 -6.34 4.55 24.90
N LEU A 191 -7.42 4.28 25.65
CA LEU A 191 -7.41 3.53 26.90
C LEU A 191 -8.31 2.30 26.78
N GLN A 192 -7.80 1.16 27.22
CA GLN A 192 -8.64 -0.01 27.50
C GLN A 192 -9.31 0.23 28.85
N THR A 193 -10.62 0.53 28.84
CA THR A 193 -11.39 0.82 30.05
C THR A 193 -12.88 0.56 29.77
N ASN A 194 -13.65 0.20 30.80
CA ASN A 194 -15.12 0.13 30.68
C ASN A 194 -15.78 1.52 30.79
N ASP A 195 -15.02 2.52 31.24
CA ASP A 195 -15.49 3.90 31.41
C ASP A 195 -15.28 4.71 30.13
N ALA A 196 -16.38 4.96 29.42
CA ALA A 196 -16.42 5.75 28.18
C ALA A 196 -16.54 7.27 28.41
N SER A 197 -16.44 7.76 29.65
CA SER A 197 -16.58 9.18 29.95
C SER A 197 -15.54 10.02 29.19
N HIS A 198 -16.00 11.02 28.43
CA HIS A 198 -15.21 11.87 27.52
C HIS A 198 -14.57 11.15 26.33
N ALA A 199 -14.93 9.88 26.08
CA ALA A 199 -14.47 9.17 24.89
C ALA A 199 -15.04 9.84 23.64
N VAL A 200 -14.28 9.74 22.54
CA VAL A 200 -14.73 10.17 21.22
C VAL A 200 -16.03 9.45 20.89
N ALA A 201 -17.09 10.23 20.70
CA ALA A 201 -18.36 9.71 20.23
C ALA A 201 -18.21 9.33 18.76
N HIS A 202 -18.65 8.12 18.42
CA HIS A 202 -18.76 7.73 17.02
C HIS A 202 -20.17 8.04 16.58
N GLU A 203 -20.33 9.21 15.98
CA GLU A 203 -21.58 9.55 15.33
C GLU A 203 -21.81 8.57 14.19
N PRO A 204 -23.02 7.99 14.08
CA PRO A 204 -23.35 7.18 12.94
C PRO A 204 -23.22 8.06 11.69
N VAL A 205 -22.33 7.64 10.78
CA VAL A 205 -22.14 8.34 9.50
C VAL A 205 -23.48 8.38 8.78
N ASP A 206 -23.88 9.56 8.28
CA ASP A 206 -25.08 9.67 7.46
C ASP A 206 -24.91 8.84 6.20
N ARG A 207 -25.60 7.71 6.18
CA ARG A 207 -25.48 6.71 5.13
C ARG A 207 -25.82 7.27 3.74
N ARG A 208 -26.63 8.33 3.66
CA ARG A 208 -26.96 8.97 2.38
C ARG A 208 -25.76 9.61 1.70
N LEU A 209 -24.70 9.93 2.46
CA LEU A 209 -23.46 10.47 1.91
C LEU A 209 -22.70 9.46 1.02
N PHE A 210 -23.05 8.17 1.10
CA PHE A 210 -22.49 7.13 0.23
C PHE A 210 -23.19 6.99 -1.11
N ASP A 211 -24.33 7.63 -1.33
CA ASP A 211 -25.01 7.54 -2.63
C ASP A 211 -24.21 8.32 -3.68
N ILE A 212 -23.92 7.65 -4.80
CA ILE A 212 -23.28 8.28 -5.96
C ILE A 212 -24.34 9.09 -6.71
N HIS A 213 -24.07 10.37 -6.92
CA HIS A 213 -25.00 11.26 -7.60
C HIS A 213 -24.54 11.52 -9.03
N ALA A 214 -25.43 11.31 -10.00
CA ALA A 214 -25.19 11.74 -11.37
C ALA A 214 -25.48 13.24 -11.52
N ALA A 215 -24.64 13.92 -12.29
CA ALA A 215 -24.80 15.31 -12.69
C ALA A 215 -24.52 15.46 -14.19
N ARG A 216 -24.87 16.62 -14.75
CA ARG A 216 -24.73 16.89 -16.18
C ARG A 216 -24.31 18.33 -16.42
N LEU A 217 -23.34 18.52 -17.30
CA LEU A 217 -22.89 19.84 -17.73
C LEU A 217 -23.77 20.40 -18.86
N PRO A 218 -23.85 21.74 -19.02
CA PRO A 218 -24.53 22.35 -20.14
C PRO A 218 -23.97 21.89 -21.49
N GLN A 219 -24.85 21.48 -22.41
CA GLN A 219 -24.46 21.06 -23.75
C GLN A 219 -24.29 22.27 -24.67
N ARG A 220 -23.04 22.72 -24.85
CA ARG A 220 -22.66 23.85 -25.71
C ARG A 220 -21.80 23.42 -26.91
N GLY A 221 -21.72 22.12 -27.18
CA GLY A 221 -20.91 21.57 -28.27
C GLY A 221 -19.45 21.29 -27.91
N GLN A 222 -19.11 21.17 -26.62
CA GLN A 222 -17.72 20.93 -26.17
C GLN A 222 -17.10 19.66 -26.79
N HIS A 223 -17.90 18.61 -27.01
CA HIS A 223 -17.46 17.37 -27.67
C HIS A 223 -17.11 17.50 -29.16
N LEU A 224 -17.49 18.61 -29.81
CA LEU A 224 -17.25 18.84 -31.24
C LEU A 224 -15.82 19.33 -31.52
N THR A 225 -15.09 19.74 -30.48
CA THR A 225 -13.72 20.23 -30.60
C THR A 225 -12.73 19.26 -29.96
N PRO A 226 -11.53 19.08 -30.55
CA PRO A 226 -10.45 18.32 -29.93
C PRO A 226 -10.08 18.87 -28.55
N TRP A 227 -9.90 17.98 -27.57
CA TRP A 227 -9.56 18.34 -26.18
C TRP A 227 -8.46 17.48 -25.55
N LEU A 228 -7.94 16.53 -26.31
CA LEU A 228 -6.70 15.82 -26.02
C LEU A 228 -5.66 16.32 -27.02
N ASP A 229 -4.39 16.30 -26.63
CA ASP A 229 -3.25 16.74 -27.40
C ASP A 229 -2.59 15.53 -28.12
N PRO A 230 -2.93 15.27 -29.39
CA PRO A 230 -2.38 14.14 -30.14
C PRO A 230 -0.90 14.30 -30.51
N ARG A 231 -0.23 15.38 -30.08
CA ARG A 231 1.23 15.49 -30.18
C ARG A 231 1.94 14.62 -29.13
N GLY A 232 1.25 14.25 -28.05
CA GLY A 232 1.71 13.26 -27.08
C GLY A 232 1.37 11.84 -27.52
N ASP A 233 2.34 10.94 -27.48
CA ASP A 233 2.18 9.56 -27.96
C ASP A 233 1.07 8.78 -27.24
N ASP A 234 0.86 9.04 -25.95
CA ASP A 234 -0.16 8.38 -25.13
C ASP A 234 -1.56 8.92 -25.44
N GLU A 235 -1.74 10.24 -25.48
CA GLU A 235 -3.02 10.87 -25.84
C GLU A 235 -3.42 10.58 -27.30
N ALA A 236 -2.45 10.50 -28.22
CA ALA A 236 -2.68 10.03 -29.59
C ALA A 236 -3.17 8.57 -29.62
N ALA A 237 -2.55 7.67 -28.85
CA ALA A 237 -2.97 6.28 -28.75
C ALA A 237 -4.37 6.15 -28.13
N PHE A 238 -4.70 6.96 -27.11
CA PHE A 238 -6.02 7.00 -26.49
C PHE A 238 -7.10 7.45 -27.48
N VAL A 239 -6.86 8.56 -28.20
CA VAL A 239 -7.80 9.05 -29.23
C VAL A 239 -8.01 8.02 -30.33
N ALA A 240 -6.96 7.31 -30.75
CA ALA A 240 -7.08 6.24 -31.72
C ALA A 240 -7.90 5.05 -31.20
N ALA A 241 -7.64 4.60 -29.97
CA ALA A 241 -8.35 3.51 -29.34
C ALA A 241 -9.84 3.81 -29.16
N MET A 242 -10.17 5.01 -28.68
CA MET A 242 -11.56 5.44 -28.51
C MET A 242 -12.22 5.80 -29.85
N GLY A 243 -11.47 6.09 -30.90
CA GLY A 243 -12.02 6.59 -32.17
C GLY A 243 -12.49 8.05 -32.05
N GLY A 244 -11.79 8.86 -31.27
CA GLY A 244 -12.06 10.29 -31.08
C GLY A 244 -11.78 10.78 -29.66
N HIS A 245 -12.08 12.06 -29.41
CA HIS A 245 -11.91 12.68 -28.10
C HIS A 245 -13.15 12.41 -27.23
N LYS A 246 -13.25 11.20 -26.65
CA LYS A 246 -14.41 10.79 -25.83
C LYS A 246 -14.02 9.81 -24.72
N LEU A 247 -14.77 9.85 -23.62
CA LEU A 247 -14.69 8.92 -22.47
C LEU A 247 -15.79 7.84 -22.49
N THR A 248 -16.78 7.99 -23.37
CA THR A 248 -17.93 7.09 -23.48
C THR A 248 -18.37 7.02 -24.94
N GLU A 249 -18.91 5.88 -25.35
CA GLU A 249 -19.49 5.71 -26.68
C GLU A 249 -20.87 6.37 -26.81
N ALA A 250 -21.58 6.55 -25.69
CA ALA A 250 -22.88 7.19 -25.68
C ALA A 250 -22.72 8.71 -25.77
N VAL A 251 -23.12 9.29 -26.91
CA VAL A 251 -23.04 10.74 -27.17
C VAL A 251 -23.74 11.55 -26.07
N ASP A 252 -24.89 11.06 -25.60
CA ASP A 252 -25.65 11.71 -24.54
C ASP A 252 -24.93 11.69 -23.19
N ASP A 253 -24.01 10.75 -22.95
CA ASP A 253 -23.27 10.66 -21.68
C ASP A 253 -21.97 11.46 -21.68
N GLN A 254 -21.53 12.05 -22.80
CA GLN A 254 -20.29 12.85 -22.85
C GLN A 254 -20.31 14.09 -21.93
N TYR A 255 -21.50 14.51 -21.50
CA TYR A 255 -21.72 15.63 -20.58
C TYR A 255 -22.09 15.18 -19.17
N ARG A 256 -22.25 13.87 -18.97
CA ARG A 256 -22.64 13.29 -17.70
C ARG A 256 -21.39 12.98 -16.89
N TYR A 257 -21.46 13.26 -15.60
CA TYR A 257 -20.44 12.88 -14.64
C TYR A 257 -21.09 12.42 -13.35
N PHE A 258 -20.29 11.81 -12.48
CA PHE A 258 -20.72 11.33 -11.18
C PHE A 258 -19.92 12.03 -10.10
N ARG A 259 -20.58 12.30 -8.98
CA ARG A 259 -19.98 12.84 -7.77
C ARG A 259 -20.26 11.91 -6.60
N LEU A 260 -19.28 11.82 -5.71
CA LEU A 260 -19.40 11.17 -4.41
C LEU A 260 -18.97 12.16 -3.33
N SER A 261 -19.46 11.98 -2.11
CA SER A 261 -19.06 12.85 -0.99
C SER A 261 -17.64 12.54 -0.52
N ASP A 262 -16.99 13.49 0.15
CA ASP A 262 -15.70 13.26 0.81
C ASP A 262 -15.81 12.11 1.84
N THR A 263 -16.94 11.99 2.53
CA THR A 263 -17.21 10.87 3.45
C THR A 263 -17.14 9.51 2.75
N ALA A 264 -17.70 9.39 1.54
CA ALA A 264 -17.63 8.15 0.77
C ALA A 264 -16.21 7.90 0.23
N LEU A 265 -15.50 8.96 -0.16
CA LEU A 265 -14.12 8.89 -0.64
C LEU A 265 -13.18 8.41 0.47
N ASP A 266 -13.30 8.97 1.67
CA ASP A 266 -12.50 8.60 2.84
C ASP A 266 -12.73 7.15 3.23
N GLU A 267 -13.99 6.68 3.19
CA GLU A 267 -14.30 5.29 3.45
C GLU A 267 -13.76 4.35 2.37
N LEU A 268 -13.74 4.76 1.09
CA LEU A 268 -13.11 4.00 0.02
C LEU A 268 -11.59 3.93 0.19
N ARG A 269 -10.92 5.03 0.54
CA ARG A 269 -9.47 5.05 0.83
C ARG A 269 -9.14 4.09 1.97
N ARG A 270 -9.90 4.17 3.06
CA ARG A 270 -9.76 3.28 4.22
C ARG A 270 -10.00 1.81 3.85
N ALA A 271 -11.12 1.51 3.18
CA ALA A 271 -11.47 0.16 2.77
C ALA A 271 -10.41 -0.42 1.81
N THR A 272 -9.87 0.39 0.90
CA THR A 272 -8.78 0.00 0.00
C THR A 272 -7.53 -0.41 0.77
N ASN A 273 -7.12 0.40 1.75
CA ASN A 273 -5.95 0.12 2.60
C ASN A 273 -6.14 -1.15 3.44
N GLU A 274 -7.30 -1.29 4.10
CA GLU A 274 -7.63 -2.46 4.91
C GLU A 274 -7.69 -3.73 4.06
N LEU A 275 -8.40 -3.68 2.93
CA LEU A 275 -8.54 -4.83 2.06
C LEU A 275 -7.21 -5.23 1.44
N HIS A 276 -6.37 -4.30 0.98
CA HIS A 276 -5.04 -4.65 0.49
C HIS A 276 -4.27 -5.47 1.53
N ALA A 277 -4.24 -5.03 2.80
CA ALA A 277 -3.61 -5.79 3.87
C ALA A 277 -4.27 -7.18 4.04
N MET A 278 -5.60 -7.26 4.08
CA MET A 278 -6.33 -8.54 4.18
C MET A 278 -5.99 -9.50 3.03
N PHE A 279 -5.92 -9.01 1.78
CA PHE A 279 -5.55 -9.81 0.61
C PHE A 279 -4.09 -10.31 0.72
N MET A 280 -3.18 -9.49 1.25
CA MET A 280 -1.80 -9.91 1.52
C MET A 280 -1.74 -11.00 2.59
N HIS A 281 -2.53 -10.90 3.66
CA HIS A 281 -2.65 -11.93 4.69
C HIS A 281 -3.25 -13.23 4.15
N ALA A 282 -4.32 -13.15 3.37
CA ALA A 282 -4.95 -14.31 2.73
C ALA A 282 -3.99 -15.00 1.77
N THR A 283 -3.23 -14.23 0.97
CA THR A 283 -2.21 -14.77 0.05
C THR A 283 -1.13 -15.54 0.81
N GLN A 284 -0.64 -15.00 1.94
CA GLN A 284 0.31 -15.70 2.80
C GLN A 284 -0.26 -17.03 3.33
N ALA A 285 -1.52 -17.03 3.79
CA ALA A 285 -2.18 -18.23 4.30
C ALA A 285 -2.33 -19.30 3.22
N VAL A 286 -2.73 -18.92 2.01
CA VAL A 286 -2.83 -19.81 0.85
C VAL A 286 -1.48 -20.43 0.51
N LEU A 287 -0.40 -19.63 0.47
CA LEU A 287 0.93 -20.13 0.09
C LEU A 287 1.55 -21.08 1.14
N ASN A 288 1.08 -21.01 2.39
CA ASN A 288 1.50 -21.88 3.50
C ASN A 288 0.71 -23.20 3.59
N ASP A 289 -0.37 -23.36 2.81
CA ASP A 289 -1.24 -24.54 2.84
C ASP A 289 -1.51 -25.05 1.42
N ASP A 290 -0.90 -26.17 1.05
CA ASP A 290 -1.06 -26.83 -0.25
C ASP A 290 -2.52 -27.13 -0.59
N GLY A 291 -3.37 -27.43 0.41
CA GLY A 291 -4.79 -27.70 0.23
C GLY A 291 -5.61 -26.46 -0.10
N LEU A 292 -5.18 -25.28 0.39
CA LEU A 292 -5.73 -23.99 -0.04
C LEU A 292 -5.20 -23.60 -1.42
N LEU A 293 -3.88 -23.72 -1.64
CA LEU A 293 -3.24 -23.37 -2.91
C LEU A 293 -3.80 -24.19 -4.10
N ALA A 294 -4.11 -25.47 -3.89
CA ALA A 294 -4.71 -26.33 -4.91
C ALA A 294 -6.05 -25.79 -5.46
N ARG A 295 -6.79 -24.97 -4.68
CA ARG A 295 -8.07 -24.39 -5.12
C ARG A 295 -7.92 -23.31 -6.19
N PHE A 296 -6.72 -22.77 -6.38
CA PHE A 296 -6.43 -21.73 -7.36
C PHE A 296 -6.11 -22.31 -8.75
N ASN A 297 -6.12 -23.65 -8.91
CA ASN A 297 -5.88 -24.32 -10.19
C ASN A 297 -4.56 -23.89 -10.89
N ILE A 298 -3.53 -23.61 -10.09
CA ILE A 298 -2.18 -23.30 -10.60
C ILE A 298 -1.37 -24.61 -10.64
N PRO A 299 -0.70 -24.93 -11.76
CA PRO A 299 0.12 -26.14 -11.88
C PRO A 299 1.10 -26.32 -10.71
N PRO A 300 1.12 -27.49 -10.03
CA PRO A 300 1.98 -27.73 -8.86
C PRO A 300 3.47 -27.49 -9.09
N VAL A 301 3.95 -27.65 -10.33
CA VAL A 301 5.34 -27.35 -10.74
C VAL A 301 5.75 -25.89 -10.48
N LEU A 302 4.78 -24.97 -10.42
CA LEU A 302 5.03 -23.54 -10.17
C LEU A 302 4.95 -23.17 -8.68
N TRP A 303 4.43 -24.02 -7.80
CA TRP A 303 4.24 -23.66 -6.39
C TRP A 303 5.54 -23.23 -5.69
N PRO A 304 6.71 -23.87 -5.91
CA PRO A 304 7.96 -23.38 -5.38
C PRO A 304 8.32 -21.97 -5.90
N ARG A 305 8.00 -21.66 -7.16
CA ARG A 305 8.24 -20.33 -7.75
C ARG A 305 7.31 -19.27 -7.18
N LEU A 306 6.05 -19.60 -6.91
CA LEU A 306 5.11 -18.69 -6.24
C LEU A 306 5.61 -18.31 -4.86
N ARG A 307 6.02 -19.31 -4.05
CA ARG A 307 6.59 -19.09 -2.72
C ARG A 307 7.86 -18.25 -2.77
N ALA A 308 8.76 -18.56 -3.69
CA ALA A 308 9.98 -17.78 -3.88
C ALA A 308 9.68 -16.33 -4.31
N SER A 309 8.70 -16.11 -5.19
CA SER A 309 8.28 -14.77 -5.61
C SER A 309 7.68 -13.99 -4.43
N TRP A 310 6.80 -14.61 -3.66
CA TRP A 310 6.17 -14.01 -2.49
C TRP A 310 7.17 -13.60 -1.40
N ASP A 311 8.16 -14.45 -1.14
CA ASP A 311 9.16 -14.19 -0.11
C ASP A 311 10.20 -13.16 -0.56
N LYS A 312 10.63 -13.18 -1.83
CA LYS A 312 11.70 -12.30 -2.33
C LYS A 312 11.24 -10.94 -2.86
N ARG A 313 10.03 -10.84 -3.41
CA ARG A 313 9.53 -9.58 -4.01
C ARG A 313 8.73 -8.75 -3.01
N ARG A 314 9.42 -8.14 -2.04
CA ARG A 314 8.82 -7.22 -1.08
C ARG A 314 8.70 -5.81 -1.67
N GLY A 315 7.49 -5.28 -1.79
CA GLY A 315 7.26 -3.90 -2.25
C GLY A 315 7.39 -3.67 -3.76
N GLN A 316 7.48 -4.74 -4.56
CA GLN A 316 7.59 -4.65 -6.03
C GLN A 316 6.25 -4.70 -6.76
N MET A 317 5.13 -4.68 -6.02
CA MET A 317 3.81 -4.49 -6.62
C MET A 317 3.64 -3.00 -6.93
N ILE A 318 3.49 -2.65 -8.20
CA ILE A 318 3.38 -1.26 -8.63
C ILE A 318 1.98 -0.71 -8.41
N THR A 319 0.95 -1.46 -8.80
CA THR A 319 -0.45 -1.00 -8.75
C THR A 319 -1.42 -2.19 -8.84
N GLY A 320 -2.67 -1.95 -8.45
CA GLY A 320 -3.81 -2.84 -8.61
C GLY A 320 -5.12 -2.05 -8.48
N ARG A 321 -6.25 -2.65 -8.85
CA ARG A 321 -7.56 -1.98 -8.84
C ARG A 321 -8.59 -2.81 -8.07
N PHE A 322 -9.30 -2.18 -7.14
CA PHE A 322 -10.45 -2.78 -6.49
C PHE A 322 -11.74 -2.38 -7.19
N ASP A 323 -12.65 -3.33 -7.28
CA ASP A 323 -13.97 -3.10 -7.85
C ASP A 323 -14.99 -3.10 -6.69
N PHE A 324 -15.59 -1.95 -6.44
CA PHE A 324 -16.50 -1.73 -5.32
C PHE A 324 -17.95 -1.49 -5.75
N SER A 325 -18.88 -1.94 -4.92
CA SER A 325 -20.23 -1.37 -4.83
C SER A 325 -20.27 -0.35 -3.69
N VAL A 326 -20.79 0.84 -3.98
CA VAL A 326 -20.93 1.94 -3.02
C VAL A 326 -22.36 2.49 -3.08
N SER A 327 -23.02 2.53 -1.93
CA SER A 327 -24.38 3.09 -1.77
C SER A 327 -24.64 3.40 -0.31
N ALA A 328 -25.83 3.93 0.03
CA ALA A 328 -26.28 4.06 1.41
C ALA A 328 -26.30 2.75 2.23
N GLN A 329 -26.13 1.58 1.62
CA GLN A 329 -25.96 0.30 2.33
C GLN A 329 -24.50 0.07 2.80
N GLY A 330 -23.56 0.89 2.35
CA GLY A 330 -22.14 0.84 2.66
C GLY A 330 -21.27 0.52 1.43
N VAL A 331 -20.00 0.20 1.71
CA VAL A 331 -18.99 -0.19 0.71
C VAL A 331 -18.81 -1.70 0.73
N LYS A 332 -18.84 -2.34 -0.43
CA LYS A 332 -18.56 -3.79 -0.61
C LYS A 332 -17.62 -4.01 -1.77
N VAL A 333 -16.63 -4.87 -1.58
CA VAL A 333 -15.68 -5.28 -2.63
C VAL A 333 -16.22 -6.49 -3.37
N TYR A 334 -16.11 -6.48 -4.70
CA TYR A 334 -16.34 -7.66 -5.53
C TYR A 334 -15.04 -8.42 -5.74
N GLU A 335 -13.99 -7.73 -6.20
CA GLU A 335 -12.68 -8.33 -6.49
C GLU A 335 -11.53 -7.34 -6.33
N TYR A 336 -10.32 -7.90 -6.34
CA TYR A 336 -9.06 -7.17 -6.38
C TYR A 336 -8.23 -7.58 -7.60
N ASN A 337 -8.22 -6.70 -8.60
CA ASN A 337 -7.44 -6.85 -9.81
C ASN A 337 -5.96 -6.49 -9.52
N ALA A 338 -5.22 -7.47 -9.00
CA ALA A 338 -3.84 -7.29 -8.53
C ALA A 338 -2.74 -7.72 -9.53
N ASP A 339 -3.12 -8.27 -10.69
CA ASP A 339 -2.18 -8.78 -11.70
C ASP A 339 -2.01 -7.81 -12.88
N SER A 340 -3.10 -7.55 -13.61
CA SER A 340 -3.11 -6.72 -14.82
C SER A 340 -4.30 -5.74 -14.78
N ALA A 341 -4.23 -4.77 -13.89
CA ALA A 341 -5.23 -3.71 -13.82
C ALA A 341 -5.02 -2.65 -14.91
N SER A 342 -6.11 -2.22 -15.55
CA SER A 342 -6.18 -1.11 -16.50
C SER A 342 -6.93 0.10 -15.89
N CYS A 343 -7.27 1.08 -16.73
CA CYS A 343 -7.97 2.34 -16.41
C CYS A 343 -7.11 3.46 -15.79
N HIS A 344 -5.79 3.28 -15.71
CA HIS A 344 -4.90 4.28 -15.08
C HIS A 344 -4.82 5.59 -15.85
N MET A 345 -4.77 5.56 -17.19
CA MET A 345 -4.66 6.78 -17.98
C MET A 345 -5.97 7.57 -17.94
N GLU A 346 -7.10 6.86 -17.95
CA GLU A 346 -8.43 7.42 -17.87
C GLU A 346 -8.59 8.19 -16.56
N THR A 347 -8.28 7.54 -15.44
CA THR A 347 -8.36 8.12 -14.09
C THR A 347 -7.30 9.20 -13.85
N GLY A 348 -6.03 8.92 -14.15
CA GLY A 348 -4.91 9.78 -13.79
C GLY A 348 -4.54 10.84 -14.82
N LYS A 349 -5.31 10.98 -15.92
CA LYS A 349 -5.08 12.02 -16.94
C LYS A 349 -6.35 12.45 -17.66
N VAL A 350 -7.06 11.52 -18.30
CA VAL A 350 -8.12 11.88 -19.26
C VAL A 350 -9.33 12.52 -18.57
N GLN A 351 -9.74 12.04 -17.39
CA GLN A 351 -10.84 12.62 -16.61
C GLN A 351 -10.60 14.10 -16.26
N ALA A 352 -9.38 14.46 -15.84
CA ALA A 352 -9.01 15.84 -15.54
C ALA A 352 -9.01 16.72 -16.81
N ARG A 353 -8.51 16.20 -17.94
CA ARG A 353 -8.58 16.89 -19.25
C ARG A 353 -10.03 17.14 -19.68
N TRP A 354 -10.90 16.15 -19.52
CA TRP A 354 -12.33 16.28 -19.78
C TRP A 354 -12.95 17.36 -18.90
N ALA A 355 -12.69 17.34 -17.58
CA ALA A 355 -13.24 18.32 -16.64
C ALA A 355 -12.83 19.75 -17.03
N ALA A 356 -11.56 19.96 -17.33
CA ALA A 356 -11.03 21.26 -17.76
C ALA A 356 -11.68 21.75 -19.07
N HIS A 357 -11.80 20.89 -20.09
CA HIS A 357 -12.36 21.26 -21.39
C HIS A 357 -13.88 21.49 -21.36
N PHE A 358 -14.60 20.62 -20.66
CA PHE A 358 -16.06 20.70 -20.58
C PHE A 358 -16.54 21.78 -19.59
N GLY A 359 -15.63 22.35 -18.79
CA GLY A 359 -15.92 23.39 -17.80
C GLY A 359 -16.53 22.84 -16.51
N CYS A 360 -16.15 21.62 -16.11
CA CYS A 360 -16.52 21.05 -14.83
C CYS A 360 -15.66 21.66 -13.72
N THR A 361 -16.27 22.40 -12.80
CA THR A 361 -15.58 23.03 -11.66
C THR A 361 -16.10 22.53 -10.31
N GLU A 362 -16.92 21.47 -10.32
CA GLU A 362 -17.50 20.91 -9.10
C GLU A 362 -16.57 19.81 -8.55
N GLY A 363 -16.09 20.03 -7.32
CA GLY A 363 -15.21 19.07 -6.63
C GLY A 363 -13.79 19.01 -7.21
N VAL A 364 -13.11 17.90 -6.91
CA VAL A 364 -11.76 17.57 -7.37
C VAL A 364 -11.75 16.16 -7.97
N CYS A 365 -10.85 15.89 -8.90
CA CYS A 365 -10.72 14.56 -9.48
C CYS A 365 -9.92 13.66 -8.51
N PRO A 366 -10.48 12.54 -8.04
CA PRO A 366 -9.81 11.69 -7.06
C PRO A 366 -8.58 10.95 -7.61
N GLY A 367 -8.35 10.99 -8.92
CA GLY A 367 -7.21 10.38 -9.59
C GLY A 367 -6.05 11.32 -9.90
N ASP A 368 -6.13 12.60 -9.51
CA ASP A 368 -5.13 13.62 -9.90
C ASP A 368 -3.71 13.30 -9.42
N ASP A 369 -3.57 12.54 -8.32
CA ASP A 369 -2.30 12.11 -7.73
C ASP A 369 -1.80 10.74 -8.24
N LEU A 370 -2.54 10.08 -9.14
CA LEU A 370 -2.21 8.72 -9.60
C LEU A 370 -0.87 8.67 -10.34
N PHE A 371 -0.58 9.66 -11.19
CA PHE A 371 0.68 9.67 -11.94
C PHE A 371 1.88 9.77 -10.99
N ASP A 372 1.85 10.70 -10.05
CA ASP A 372 2.93 10.89 -9.08
C ASP A 372 3.10 9.66 -8.17
N SER A 373 1.98 9.03 -7.77
CA SER A 373 1.99 7.78 -7.01
C SER A 373 2.65 6.63 -7.79
N LEU A 374 2.41 6.54 -9.11
CA LEU A 374 3.08 5.56 -9.97
C LEU A 374 4.57 5.84 -10.12
N VAL A 375 4.96 7.12 -10.24
CA VAL A 375 6.37 7.52 -10.27
C VAL A 375 7.08 7.09 -8.99
N ASP A 376 6.48 7.32 -7.83
CA ASP A 376 7.05 6.91 -6.54
C ASP A 376 7.11 5.38 -6.39
N ALA A 377 6.09 4.66 -6.87
CA ALA A 377 6.13 3.20 -6.92
C ALA A 377 7.29 2.67 -7.79
N TRP A 378 7.54 3.29 -8.94
CA TRP A 378 8.66 2.92 -9.81
C TRP A 378 10.03 3.23 -9.21
N ARG A 379 10.18 4.35 -8.48
CA ARG A 379 11.41 4.66 -7.72
C ARG A 379 11.70 3.57 -6.68
N GLY A 380 10.67 3.04 -6.03
CA GLY A 380 10.77 1.97 -5.04
C GLY A 380 10.91 0.56 -5.61
N ALA A 381 10.72 0.36 -6.92
CA ALA A 381 10.66 -0.97 -7.53
C ALA A 381 12.01 -1.71 -7.60
N GLY A 382 13.12 -0.97 -7.50
CA GLY A 382 14.48 -1.53 -7.53
C GLY A 382 14.90 -2.06 -8.92
N VAL A 383 14.36 -1.49 -10.00
CA VAL A 383 14.72 -1.85 -11.38
C VAL A 383 16.18 -1.46 -11.64
N ASP A 384 17.00 -2.45 -11.99
CA ASP A 384 18.42 -2.29 -12.32
C ASP A 384 18.68 -2.59 -13.81
N GLY A 385 18.51 -1.57 -14.65
CA GLY A 385 18.74 -1.64 -16.10
C GLY A 385 17.55 -1.14 -16.92
N VAL A 386 17.35 -1.75 -18.10
CA VAL A 386 16.26 -1.42 -19.02
C VAL A 386 14.98 -2.12 -18.58
N LEU A 387 13.90 -1.36 -18.42
CA LEU A 387 12.55 -1.88 -18.22
C LEU A 387 11.87 -2.13 -19.57
N HIS A 388 11.62 -3.39 -19.89
CA HIS A 388 10.84 -3.77 -21.07
C HIS A 388 9.35 -3.74 -20.74
N ILE A 389 8.59 -2.96 -21.51
CA ILE A 389 7.14 -2.76 -21.35
C ILE A 389 6.46 -3.63 -22.41
N LEU A 390 5.96 -4.78 -21.99
CA LEU A 390 5.36 -5.79 -22.85
C LEU A 390 3.84 -5.60 -22.90
N TYR A 391 3.30 -5.39 -24.08
CA TYR A 391 1.86 -5.22 -24.29
C TYR A 391 1.38 -5.87 -25.57
N ASP A 392 0.09 -6.22 -25.67
CA ASP A 392 -0.44 -6.92 -26.84
C ASP A 392 -0.77 -5.95 -28.00
N ARG A 393 -1.40 -6.48 -29.05
CA ARG A 393 -1.80 -5.74 -30.24
C ARG A 393 -3.08 -4.94 -30.06
N ASP A 394 -3.73 -5.04 -28.92
CA ASP A 394 -4.91 -4.25 -28.57
C ASP A 394 -4.57 -2.75 -28.52
N MET A 395 -5.51 -1.91 -28.97
CA MET A 395 -5.33 -0.45 -28.97
C MET A 395 -5.47 0.14 -27.56
N GLU A 396 -6.29 -0.46 -26.71
CA GLU A 396 -6.49 -0.06 -25.32
C GLU A 396 -5.21 -0.21 -24.52
N GLU A 397 -4.56 -1.37 -24.65
CA GLU A 397 -3.28 -1.64 -24.03
C GLU A 397 -2.18 -0.69 -24.50
N ALA A 398 -2.29 -0.18 -25.73
CA ALA A 398 -1.29 0.69 -26.31
C ALA A 398 -1.17 2.04 -25.59
N TYR A 399 -2.29 2.67 -25.19
CA TYR A 399 -2.23 3.91 -24.42
C TYR A 399 -1.90 3.63 -22.95
N HIS A 400 -2.42 2.53 -22.39
CA HIS A 400 -2.14 2.14 -21.02
C HIS A 400 -0.64 1.88 -20.79
N ALA A 401 0.00 1.12 -21.68
CA ALA A 401 1.43 0.87 -21.65
C ALA A 401 2.27 2.14 -21.79
N ARG A 402 1.84 3.10 -22.61
CA ARG A 402 2.53 4.39 -22.76
C ARG A 402 2.40 5.27 -21.51
N TYR A 403 1.24 5.26 -20.87
CA TYR A 403 1.05 5.98 -19.61
C TYR A 403 1.97 5.43 -18.50
N MET A 404 2.05 4.10 -18.38
CA MET A 404 2.95 3.43 -17.44
C MET A 404 4.42 3.65 -17.77
N LYS A 405 4.78 3.68 -19.07
CA LYS A 405 6.11 4.07 -19.54
C LYS A 405 6.48 5.48 -19.09
N ALA A 406 5.57 6.44 -19.29
CA ALA A 406 5.83 7.83 -18.92
C ALA A 406 6.08 7.98 -17.41
N ALA A 407 5.34 7.26 -16.57
CA ALA A 407 5.59 7.23 -15.13
C ALA A 407 6.94 6.59 -14.78
N ALA A 408 7.30 5.47 -15.41
CA ALA A 408 8.59 4.82 -15.21
C ALA A 408 9.78 5.71 -15.66
N GLU A 409 9.66 6.41 -16.78
CA GLU A 409 10.69 7.35 -17.25
C GLU A 409 10.80 8.59 -16.36
N ALA A 410 9.68 9.10 -15.83
CA ALA A 410 9.69 10.17 -14.84
C ALA A 410 10.32 9.74 -13.49
N ALA A 411 10.33 8.43 -13.19
CA ALA A 411 11.10 7.84 -12.10
C ALA A 411 12.60 7.67 -12.41
N GLY A 412 13.04 7.99 -13.63
CA GLY A 412 14.43 7.89 -14.08
C GLY A 412 14.79 6.56 -14.76
N LEU A 413 13.81 5.69 -15.04
CA LEU A 413 14.05 4.39 -15.67
C LEU A 413 14.18 4.51 -17.19
N THR A 414 15.09 3.72 -17.77
CA THR A 414 15.17 3.57 -19.23
C THR A 414 14.18 2.49 -19.66
N CYS A 415 13.26 2.82 -20.55
CA CYS A 415 12.18 1.91 -20.96
C CYS A 415 12.26 1.54 -22.44
N LYS A 416 11.92 0.29 -22.78
CA LYS A 416 11.73 -0.17 -24.16
C LYS A 416 10.36 -0.83 -24.31
N MET A 417 9.57 -0.43 -25.30
CA MET A 417 8.25 -1.02 -25.55
C MET A 417 8.35 -2.21 -26.50
N ILE A 418 7.67 -3.30 -26.16
CA ILE A 418 7.57 -4.51 -26.99
C ILE A 418 6.09 -4.81 -27.22
N ARG A 419 5.67 -4.82 -28.49
CA ARG A 419 4.30 -5.12 -28.90
C ARG A 419 4.16 -6.57 -29.36
N GLY A 420 3.37 -7.35 -28.66
CA GLY A 420 3.32 -8.80 -28.82
C GLY A 420 4.68 -9.43 -28.51
N LEU A 421 5.08 -10.42 -29.29
CA LEU A 421 6.35 -11.17 -29.08
C LEU A 421 7.29 -11.09 -30.29
N ALA A 422 6.94 -10.28 -31.29
CA ALA A 422 7.75 -10.17 -32.49
C ALA A 422 9.07 -9.46 -32.16
N GLY A 423 10.18 -10.02 -32.63
CA GLY A 423 11.53 -9.49 -32.40
C GLY A 423 12.19 -9.99 -31.12
N LEU A 424 11.54 -10.86 -30.34
CA LEU A 424 12.21 -11.61 -29.27
C LEU A 424 13.03 -12.75 -29.87
N ASP A 425 14.23 -12.98 -29.31
CA ASP A 425 15.11 -14.09 -29.70
C ASP A 425 15.88 -14.65 -28.49
N TRP A 426 16.66 -15.71 -28.70
CA TRP A 426 17.58 -16.29 -27.73
C TRP A 426 19.03 -15.91 -28.08
N ASN A 427 19.78 -15.38 -27.12
CA ASN A 427 21.22 -15.19 -27.31
C ASN A 427 22.00 -16.50 -27.10
N ALA A 428 23.31 -16.48 -27.39
CA ALA A 428 24.19 -17.64 -27.22
C ALA A 428 24.31 -18.14 -25.77
N ALA A 429 23.93 -17.32 -24.78
CA ALA A 429 23.90 -17.70 -23.36
C ALA A 429 22.53 -18.26 -22.92
N GLY A 430 21.55 -18.36 -23.83
CA GLY A 430 20.20 -18.84 -23.52
C GLY A 430 19.32 -17.82 -22.79
N GLU A 431 19.67 -16.53 -22.81
CA GLU A 431 18.81 -15.44 -22.33
C GLU A 431 17.86 -14.97 -23.44
N VAL A 432 16.66 -14.53 -23.05
CA VAL A 432 15.74 -13.85 -23.97
C VAL A 432 16.28 -12.44 -24.24
N VAL A 433 16.39 -12.06 -25.50
CA VAL A 433 16.82 -10.73 -25.95
C VAL A 433 15.73 -10.03 -26.76
N ASP A 434 15.75 -8.70 -26.73
CA ASP A 434 14.95 -7.87 -27.63
C ASP A 434 15.57 -7.81 -29.05
N ALA A 435 14.93 -7.08 -29.96
CA ALA A 435 15.34 -6.95 -31.36
C ALA A 435 16.72 -6.30 -31.56
N ASP A 436 17.24 -5.60 -30.55
CA ASP A 436 18.58 -5.01 -30.55
C ASP A 436 19.64 -5.94 -29.91
N GLY A 437 19.24 -7.16 -29.50
CA GLY A 437 20.10 -8.11 -28.81
C GLY A 437 20.30 -7.81 -27.31
N GLN A 438 19.52 -6.90 -26.73
CA GLN A 438 19.62 -6.56 -25.31
C GLN A 438 18.90 -7.63 -24.46
N PRO A 439 19.57 -8.23 -23.44
CA PRO A 439 18.91 -9.17 -22.53
C PRO A 439 17.73 -8.56 -21.78
N ILE A 440 16.60 -9.27 -21.77
CA ILE A 440 15.37 -8.88 -21.07
C ILE A 440 15.43 -9.43 -19.64
N ARG A 441 15.59 -8.52 -18.67
CA ARG A 441 15.70 -8.85 -17.24
C ARG A 441 14.62 -8.23 -16.38
N TRP A 442 14.07 -7.10 -16.82
CA TRP A 442 12.99 -6.38 -16.14
C TRP A 442 11.83 -6.21 -17.09
N VAL A 443 10.65 -6.69 -16.69
CA VAL A 443 9.44 -6.63 -17.50
C VAL A 443 8.31 -6.03 -16.68
N TRP A 444 7.66 -5.02 -17.24
CA TRP A 444 6.29 -4.67 -16.90
C TRP A 444 5.38 -5.18 -18.02
N LYS A 445 4.26 -5.80 -17.66
CA LYS A 445 3.36 -6.46 -18.62
C LYS A 445 1.93 -5.97 -18.46
N THR A 446 1.20 -5.88 -19.57
CA THR A 446 -0.28 -5.81 -19.57
C THR A 446 -0.92 -7.19 -19.60
N TRP A 447 -0.22 -8.20 -20.12
CA TRP A 447 -0.65 -9.59 -20.18
C TRP A 447 -1.01 -10.14 -18.79
N ALA A 448 -2.16 -10.79 -18.65
CA ALA A 448 -2.49 -11.56 -17.46
C ALA A 448 -1.53 -12.76 -17.30
N TRP A 449 -1.16 -13.10 -16.07
CA TRP A 449 -0.41 -14.33 -15.78
C TRP A 449 -1.19 -15.58 -16.21
N GLU A 450 -2.53 -15.53 -16.16
CA GLU A 450 -3.39 -16.65 -16.57
C GLU A 450 -3.12 -17.08 -18.01
N THR A 451 -2.83 -16.14 -18.92
CA THR A 451 -2.46 -16.45 -20.32
C THR A 451 -1.21 -17.34 -20.41
N ALA A 452 -0.20 -17.07 -19.57
CA ALA A 452 1.00 -17.90 -19.50
C ALA A 452 0.73 -19.24 -18.78
N LEU A 453 -0.16 -19.25 -17.79
CA LEU A 453 -0.56 -20.46 -17.07
C LEU A 453 -1.35 -21.43 -17.95
N ASP A 454 -2.22 -20.94 -18.83
CA ASP A 454 -2.97 -21.77 -19.78
C ASP A 454 -2.04 -22.53 -20.73
N GLN A 455 -0.98 -21.87 -21.22
CA GLN A 455 0.03 -22.56 -22.01
C GLN A 455 0.73 -23.66 -21.21
N LEU A 456 1.13 -23.38 -19.97
CA LEU A 456 1.78 -24.36 -19.10
C LEU A 456 0.86 -25.55 -18.76
N ARG A 457 -0.45 -25.31 -18.57
CA ARG A 457 -1.44 -26.38 -18.39
C ARG A 457 -1.51 -27.28 -19.62
N ALA A 458 -1.62 -26.68 -20.81
CA ALA A 458 -1.64 -27.43 -22.07
C ALA A 458 -0.36 -28.26 -22.28
N GLU A 459 0.80 -27.75 -21.87
CA GLU A 459 2.07 -28.48 -21.94
C GLU A 459 2.13 -29.62 -20.91
N CYS A 460 1.63 -29.42 -19.70
CA CYS A 460 1.55 -30.48 -18.68
C CYS A 460 0.59 -31.60 -19.09
N ASP A 461 -0.52 -31.29 -19.77
CA ASP A 461 -1.50 -32.28 -20.22
C ASP A 461 -0.99 -33.11 -21.42
N ALA A 462 -0.05 -32.56 -22.20
CA ALA A 462 0.53 -33.22 -23.37
C ALA A 462 1.69 -34.18 -23.02
N ASP A 463 2.30 -34.03 -21.85
CA ASP A 463 3.44 -34.82 -21.38
C ASP A 463 3.06 -35.55 -20.07
N ASP A 464 2.91 -36.89 -20.10
CA ASP A 464 2.76 -37.76 -18.91
C ASP A 464 3.96 -37.68 -17.92
N ARG A 465 4.92 -36.79 -18.18
CA ARG A 465 6.07 -36.46 -17.35
C ARG A 465 6.05 -34.97 -17.12
N ALA A 466 6.03 -34.55 -15.86
CA ALA A 466 6.18 -33.15 -15.45
C ALA A 466 7.14 -32.40 -16.40
N PRO A 467 6.74 -31.25 -16.97
CA PRO A 467 7.53 -30.58 -17.97
C PRO A 467 8.93 -30.37 -17.42
N PRO A 468 10.00 -30.69 -18.18
CA PRO A 468 11.34 -30.36 -17.75
C PRO A 468 11.36 -28.85 -17.57
N LEU A 469 11.52 -28.38 -16.32
CA LEU A 469 11.87 -27.00 -16.02
C LEU A 469 13.10 -26.69 -16.88
N LEU A 470 12.87 -26.01 -18.00
CA LEU A 470 13.80 -25.60 -19.05
C LEU A 470 15.27 -25.76 -18.63
N ALA A 471 15.84 -26.94 -18.88
CA ALA A 471 17.26 -27.18 -18.66
C ALA A 471 18.08 -26.23 -19.57
N SER A 472 19.16 -25.67 -19.04
CA SER A 472 19.97 -24.62 -19.67
C SER A 472 20.74 -25.08 -20.92
N ASP A 473 20.80 -26.39 -21.20
CA ASP A 473 21.87 -26.95 -22.03
C ASP A 473 21.42 -27.40 -23.43
N ALA A 474 20.17 -27.14 -23.83
CA ALA A 474 19.68 -27.42 -25.18
C ALA A 474 19.61 -26.14 -26.04
N PRO A 475 20.21 -26.10 -27.24
CA PRO A 475 20.12 -24.94 -28.13
C PRO A 475 18.66 -24.71 -28.54
N ARG A 476 18.15 -23.50 -28.26
CA ARG A 476 16.75 -23.12 -28.52
C ARG A 476 16.63 -22.56 -29.93
N ALA A 477 15.92 -23.29 -30.81
CA ALA A 477 15.76 -22.93 -32.23
C ALA A 477 14.41 -22.25 -32.56
N ALA A 478 13.51 -22.11 -31.58
CA ALA A 478 12.21 -21.47 -31.77
C ALA A 478 12.17 -20.10 -31.07
N ALA A 479 11.44 -19.14 -31.67
CA ALA A 479 11.22 -17.83 -31.08
C ALA A 479 10.65 -17.95 -29.65
N PRO A 480 11.06 -17.09 -28.70
CA PRO A 480 10.41 -16.95 -27.41
C PRO A 480 8.91 -16.72 -27.61
N ARG A 481 8.10 -17.60 -27.07
CA ARG A 481 6.65 -17.50 -26.95
C ARG A 481 6.33 -16.78 -25.63
N LEU A 482 5.05 -16.67 -25.27
CA LEU A 482 4.70 -16.38 -23.86
C LEU A 482 5.11 -17.56 -22.94
N ALA A 483 5.57 -18.66 -23.57
CA ALA A 483 6.82 -19.39 -23.27
C ALA A 483 7.70 -19.68 -24.52
#